data_AF-A0A9E3BV29-F1
#
_entry.id   AF-A0A9E3BV29-F1
#
_cell.length_a   1.000
_cell.length_b   1.000
_cell.length_c   1.000
_cell.angle_alpha   90.00
_cell.angle_beta   90.00
_cell.angle_gamma   90.00
#
_symmetry.space_group_name_H-M   'P 1'
#
loop_
_entity.id
_entity.type
_entity.pdbx_description
1 polymer ?
#
loop_
_entity_poly.entity_id
_entity_poly.type
_entity_poly.pdbx_seq_one_letter_code
_entity_poly.pdbx_strand_id
1 'polypeptide(L)'
;MILLPHFTRSLLTRSLVTWLFVRAVVTVGSAALGVPPDPPFSIPPLAVVLVVGIVAVVGWVYARRRNEDQFLLCLGYGPVRLLGMLALPALLLELGIGIAARL
;
A
#
# COMPACT_ATOMS: atom_id res chain seq x y z
N MET A 1 -25.95 1.22 9.52
CA MET A 1 -24.91 0.42 8.82
C MET A 1 -24.35 1.05 7.53
N ILE A 2 -24.62 2.34 7.23
CA ILE A 2 -24.15 3.01 5.99
C ILE A 2 -22.71 3.56 6.10
N LEU A 3 -22.18 3.71 7.33
CA LEU A 3 -20.84 4.27 7.58
C LEU A 3 -19.69 3.33 7.17
N LEU A 4 -19.87 2.01 7.31
CA LEU A 4 -18.84 1.01 6.97
C LEU A 4 -18.35 1.08 5.52
N PRO A 5 -19.23 1.10 4.48
CA PRO A 5 -18.80 1.15 3.09
C PRO A 5 -18.11 2.46 2.71
N HIS A 6 -18.49 3.58 3.33
CA HIS A 6 -17.84 4.87 3.07
C HIS A 6 -16.42 4.89 3.67
N PHE A 7 -16.26 4.35 4.88
CA PHE A 7 -14.99 4.28 5.58
C PHE A 7 -13.99 3.36 4.87
N THR A 8 -14.43 2.17 4.45
CA THR A 8 -13.61 1.24 3.67
C THR A 8 -13.22 1.80 2.31
N ARG A 9 -14.14 2.50 1.61
CA ARG A 9 -13.81 3.17 0.35
C ARG A 9 -12.77 4.28 0.54
N SER A 10 -12.88 5.07 1.61
CA SER A 10 -11.91 6.12 1.92
C SER A 10 -10.52 5.52 2.22
N LEU A 11 -10.47 4.46 3.02
CA LEU A 11 -9.23 3.72 3.33
C LEU A 11 -8.58 3.14 2.08
N LEU A 12 -9.35 2.48 1.21
CA LEU A 12 -8.86 1.93 -0.05
C LEU A 12 -8.30 3.03 -0.96
N THR A 13 -9.04 4.12 -1.16
CA THR A 13 -8.61 5.21 -2.04
C THR A 13 -7.29 5.82 -1.56
N ARG A 14 -7.14 5.98 -0.24
CA ARG A 14 -5.89 6.48 0.36
C ARG A 14 -4.75 5.50 0.24
N SER A 15 -4.99 4.21 0.47
CA SER A 15 -3.98 3.15 0.28
C SER A 15 -3.50 3.14 -1.18
N LEU A 16 -4.42 3.25 -2.15
CA LEU A 16 -4.10 3.34 -3.57
C LEU A 16 -3.26 4.58 -3.92
N VAL A 17 -3.65 5.76 -3.43
CA VAL A 17 -2.90 7.00 -3.69
C VAL A 17 -1.50 6.94 -3.07
N THR A 18 -1.40 6.41 -1.85
CA THR A 18 -0.11 6.22 -1.16
C THR A 18 0.75 5.23 -1.92
N TRP A 19 0.18 4.11 -2.36
CA TRP A 19 0.88 3.14 -3.19
C TRP A 19 1.39 3.77 -4.49
N LEU A 20 0.55 4.53 -5.20
CA LEU A 20 0.92 5.15 -6.47
C LEU A 20 2.05 6.17 -6.29
N PHE A 21 2.01 6.96 -5.20
CA PHE A 21 3.06 7.89 -4.85
C PHE A 21 4.38 7.18 -4.51
N VAL A 22 4.33 6.18 -3.64
CA VAL A 22 5.52 5.40 -3.24
C VAL A 22 6.13 4.68 -4.44
N ARG A 23 5.29 4.09 -5.29
CA ARG A 23 5.69 3.44 -6.54
C ARG A 23 6.40 4.43 -7.46
N ALA A 24 5.84 5.62 -7.67
CA ALA A 24 6.45 6.67 -8.49
C ALA A 24 7.80 7.13 -7.93
N VAL A 25 7.92 7.29 -6.61
CA VAL A 25 9.19 7.64 -5.95
C VAL A 25 10.23 6.55 -6.15
N VAL A 26 9.85 5.28 -5.99
CA VAL A 26 10.77 4.14 -6.18
C VAL A 26 11.20 4.02 -7.63
N THR A 27 10.29 4.16 -8.61
CA THR A 27 10.63 4.07 -10.04
C THR A 27 11.49 5.25 -10.52
N VAL A 28 11.19 6.47 -10.08
CA VAL A 28 12.01 7.65 -10.40
C VAL A 28 13.37 7.57 -9.69
N GLY A 29 13.39 7.13 -8.43
CA GLY A 29 14.61 6.95 -7.66
C GLY A 29 15.54 5.88 -8.27
N SER A 30 14.99 4.76 -8.72
CA SER A 30 15.78 3.73 -9.41
C SER A 30 16.36 4.23 -10.73
N ALA A 31 15.57 5.02 -11.49
CA ALA A 31 16.05 5.61 -12.75
C ALA A 31 17.17 6.65 -12.50
N ALA A 32 17.07 7.46 -11.44
CA ALA A 32 18.09 8.44 -11.07
C ALA A 32 19.41 7.79 -10.58
N LEU A 33 19.34 6.59 -10.00
CA LEU A 33 20.51 5.83 -9.54
C LEU A 33 21.23 5.07 -10.67
N GLY A 34 20.79 5.21 -11.92
CA GLY A 34 21.40 4.54 -13.07
C GLY A 34 21.25 3.02 -13.04
N VAL A 35 20.34 2.50 -12.20
CA VAL A 35 19.98 1.08 -12.21
C VAL A 35 19.28 0.85 -13.56
N PRO A 36 19.80 -0.06 -14.42
CA PRO A 36 19.13 -0.35 -15.68
C PRO A 36 17.68 -0.75 -15.36
N PRO A 37 16.70 -0.28 -16.13
CA PRO A 37 15.34 -0.73 -15.93
C PRO A 37 15.37 -2.24 -16.13
N ASP A 38 15.30 -2.99 -15.03
CA ASP A 38 14.89 -4.38 -15.06
C ASP A 38 13.66 -4.45 -15.98
N PRO A 39 13.47 -5.53 -16.77
CA PRO A 39 12.36 -5.63 -17.72
C PRO A 39 11.11 -5.14 -17.00
N PRO A 40 10.27 -4.29 -17.63
CA PRO A 40 9.53 -3.15 -17.03
C PRO A 40 8.65 -3.41 -15.79
N PHE A 41 8.62 -4.65 -15.32
CA PHE A 41 7.78 -5.18 -14.27
C PHE A 41 8.47 -6.25 -13.39
N SER A 42 9.78 -6.48 -13.52
CA SER A 42 10.62 -7.29 -12.65
C SER A 42 11.22 -6.42 -11.54
N ILE A 43 10.36 -5.87 -10.69
CA ILE A 43 10.86 -5.20 -9.48
C ILE A 43 11.48 -6.28 -8.59
N PRO A 44 12.71 -6.10 -8.07
CA PRO A 44 13.31 -7.05 -7.16
C PRO A 44 12.37 -7.26 -5.96
N PRO A 45 12.24 -8.49 -5.42
CA PRO A 45 11.32 -8.80 -4.33
C PRO A 45 11.54 -7.87 -3.11
N LEU A 46 12.76 -7.38 -2.94
CA LEU A 46 13.11 -6.40 -1.93
C LEU A 46 12.40 -5.04 -2.12
N ALA A 47 12.26 -4.55 -3.35
CA ALA A 47 11.57 -3.30 -3.66
C ALA A 47 10.04 -3.46 -3.53
N VAL A 48 9.47 -4.64 -3.81
CA VAL A 48 8.07 -4.95 -3.49
C VAL A 48 7.81 -4.86 -1.98
N VAL A 49 8.67 -5.49 -1.17
CA VAL A 49 8.57 -5.43 0.29
C VAL A 49 8.72 -4.00 0.80
N LEU A 50 9.62 -3.21 0.19
CA LEU A 50 9.82 -1.80 0.52
C LEU A 50 8.58 -0.96 0.22
N VAL A 51 7.98 -1.12 -0.96
CA VAL A 51 6.76 -0.40 -1.34
C VAL A 51 5.61 -0.77 -0.42
N VAL A 52 5.34 -2.07 -0.21
CA VAL A 52 4.26 -2.52 0.68
C VAL A 52 4.50 -2.07 2.12
N GLY A 53 5.74 -2.14 2.60
CA GLY A 53 6.12 -1.68 3.94
C GLY A 53 5.89 -0.19 4.13
N ILE A 54 6.33 0.65 3.19
CA ILE A 54 6.13 2.10 3.25
C ILE A 54 4.63 2.43 3.21
N VAL A 55 3.85 1.80 2.32
CA VAL A 55 2.39 2.01 2.25
C VAL A 55 1.70 1.63 3.56
N ALA A 56 2.10 0.51 4.17
CA ALA A 56 1.56 0.07 5.45
C ALA A 56 1.88 1.07 6.58
N VAL A 57 3.13 1.56 6.65
CA VAL A 57 3.56 2.53 7.66
C VAL A 57 2.87 3.88 7.47
N VAL A 58 2.83 4.40 6.24
CA VAL A 58 2.17 5.68 5.94
C VAL A 58 0.67 5.59 6.21
N GLY A 59 0.02 4.50 5.78
CA GLY A 59 -1.39 4.23 6.08
C GLY A 59 -1.66 4.15 7.58
N TRP A 60 -0.77 3.50 8.35
CA TRP A 60 -0.88 3.37 9.79
C TRP A 60 -0.72 4.72 10.51
N VAL A 61 0.30 5.50 10.17
CA VAL A 61 0.52 6.85 10.73
C VAL A 61 -0.67 7.75 10.43
N TYR A 62 -1.22 7.66 9.23
CA TYR A 62 -2.38 8.44 8.83
C TYR A 62 -3.64 8.04 9.61
N ALA A 63 -3.89 6.73 9.76
CA ALA A 63 -5.00 6.20 10.55
C ALA A 63 -4.91 6.67 12.02
N ARG A 64 -3.71 6.63 12.61
CA ARG A 64 -3.45 7.16 13.96
C ARG A 64 -3.73 8.65 14.09
N ARG A 65 -3.30 9.46 13.12
CA ARG A 65 -3.54 10.92 13.15
C ARG A 65 -5.02 11.29 13.11
N ARG A 66 -5.88 10.44 12.55
CA ARG A 66 -7.33 10.66 12.49
C ARG A 66 -8.10 9.92 13.59
N ASN A 67 -7.42 9.27 14.53
CA ASN A 67 -8.01 8.37 15.53
C ASN A 67 -8.90 7.27 14.90
N GLU A 68 -8.64 6.92 13.63
CA GLU A 68 -9.34 5.87 12.90
C GLU A 68 -9.00 4.49 13.48
N ASP A 69 -7.81 4.37 14.08
CA ASP A 69 -7.37 3.19 14.83
C ASP A 69 -8.19 2.96 16.10
N GLN A 70 -8.49 4.03 16.86
CA GLN A 70 -9.36 3.93 18.04
C GLN A 70 -10.79 3.54 17.65
N PHE A 71 -11.34 4.13 16.60
CA PHE A 71 -12.66 3.78 16.08
C PHE A 71 -12.74 2.30 15.66
N LEU A 72 -11.72 1.81 14.96
CA LEU A 72 -11.65 0.41 14.53
C LEU A 72 -11.42 -0.56 15.70
N LEU A 73 -10.64 -0.17 16.71
CA LEU A 73 -10.47 -0.93 17.95
C LEU A 73 -11.81 -1.07 18.70
N CYS A 74 -12.62 -0.02 18.76
CA CYS A 74 -13.97 -0.06 19.34
C CYS A 74 -14.93 -1.00 18.59
N LEU A 75 -14.67 -1.25 17.30
CA LEU A 75 -15.41 -2.22 16.47
C LEU A 75 -14.86 -3.65 16.58
N GLY A 76 -13.86 -3.90 17.44
CA GLY A 76 -13.22 -5.20 17.61
C GLY A 76 -12.19 -5.54 16.53
N TYR A 77 -11.78 -4.58 15.70
CA TYR A 77 -10.70 -4.79 14.74
C TYR A 77 -9.35 -4.62 15.46
N GLY A 78 -8.63 -5.74 15.62
CA GLY A 78 -7.27 -5.72 16.16
C GLY A 78 -6.27 -5.00 15.24
N PRO A 79 -5.14 -4.54 15.80
CA PRO A 79 -4.13 -3.75 15.07
C PRO A 79 -3.54 -4.49 13.86
N VAL A 80 -3.40 -5.82 13.96
CA VAL A 80 -2.91 -6.68 12.86
C VAL A 80 -3.87 -6.69 11.67
N ARG A 81 -5.19 -6.68 11.94
CA ARG A 81 -6.23 -6.67 10.91
C ARG A 81 -6.24 -5.35 10.14
N LEU A 82 -5.98 -4.25 10.84
CA LEU A 82 -5.91 -2.91 10.29
C LEU A 82 -4.68 -2.76 9.38
N LEU A 83 -3.51 -3.25 9.82
CA LEU A 83 -2.31 -3.35 8.98
C LEU A 83 -2.57 -4.21 7.73
N GLY A 84 -3.23 -5.36 7.90
CA GLY A 84 -3.64 -6.21 6.79
C GLY A 84 -4.50 -5.46 5.77
N MET A 85 -5.53 -4.73 6.20
CA MET A 85 -6.39 -3.95 5.30
C MET A 85 -5.64 -2.84 4.54
N LEU A 86 -4.59 -2.26 5.13
CA LEU A 86 -3.80 -1.21 4.49
C LEU A 86 -2.77 -1.77 3.51
N ALA A 87 -2.13 -2.89 3.86
CA ALA A 87 -1.06 -3.53 3.08
C ALA A 87 -1.57 -4.41 1.93
N LEU A 88 -2.72 -5.05 2.11
CA LEU A 88 -3.29 -6.01 1.16
C LEU A 88 -3.60 -5.43 -0.23
N PRO A 89 -4.14 -4.20 -0.37
CA PRO A 89 -4.33 -3.56 -1.68
C PRO A 89 -3.01 -3.32 -2.42
N ALA A 90 -1.98 -2.83 -1.70
CA ALA A 90 -0.66 -2.62 -2.26
C ALA A 90 -0.04 -3.95 -2.70
N LEU A 91 -0.12 -4.99 -1.87
CA LEU A 91 0.39 -6.31 -2.18
C LEU A 91 -0.32 -6.95 -3.39
N LEU A 92 -1.64 -6.82 -3.49
CA LEU A 92 -2.41 -7.29 -4.65
C LEU A 92 -2.02 -6.55 -5.94
N LEU A 93 -1.76 -5.26 -5.87
CA LEU A 93 -1.31 -4.48 -7.03
C LEU A 93 0.10 -4.87 -7.46
N GLU A 94 1.03 -5.03 -6.51
CA GLU A 94 2.38 -5.51 -6.79
C GLU A 94 2.36 -6.90 -7.44
N LEU A 95 1.55 -7.83 -6.90
CA LEU A 95 1.36 -9.16 -7.47
C LEU A 95 0.70 -9.11 -8.86
N GLY A 96 -0.35 -8.30 -9.03
CA GLY A 96 -1.05 -8.15 -10.30
C GLY A 96 -0.12 -7.61 -11.39
N ILE A 97 0.73 -6.64 -11.06
CA ILE A 97 1.75 -6.12 -11.97
C ILE A 97 2.80 -7.20 -12.26
N GLY A 98 3.27 -7.93 -11.25
CA GLY A 98 4.23 -9.03 -11.43
C GLY A 98 3.69 -10.20 -12.26
N ILE A 99 2.37 -10.41 -12.29
CA ILE A 99 1.72 -11.40 -13.17
C ILE A 99 1.58 -10.84 -14.59
N ALA A 100 1.10 -9.60 -14.73
CA ALA A 100 0.99 -8.93 -16.03
C ALA A 100 2.35 -8.75 -16.74
N ALA A 101 3.42 -8.66 -15.96
CA ALA A 101 4.82 -8.68 -16.42
C ALA A 101 5.23 -9.93 -17.20
N ARG A 102 4.64 -11.07 -16.82
CA ARG A 102 5.07 -12.42 -17.20
C ARG A 102 4.20 -13.04 -18.29
N LEU A 103 3.10 -12.37 -18.64
CA LEU A 103 2.22 -12.67 -19.77
C LEU A 103 2.70 -11.89 -21.01
#